data_AF-A0A3B0UBT6-F1
#
_entry.id   AF-A0A3B0UBT6-F1
#
_cell.length_a   1.000
_cell.length_b   1.000
_cell.length_c   1.000
_cell.angle_alpha   90.00
_cell.angle_beta   90.00
_cell.angle_gamma   90.00
#
_symmetry.space_group_name_H-M   'P 1'
#
loop_
_entity.id
_entity.type
_entity.pdbx_description
1 polymer ?
#
loop_
_entity_poly.entity_id
_entity_poly.type
_entity_poly.pdbx_seq_one_letter_code
_entity_poly.pdbx_strand_id
1 'polypeptide(L)'
;MGENEFTSTAILNFHHSENGNKGQSVLMKRSYVETVSITSVKKQSDLIEMLYEDVVCNQKSIYKSIAPNLLGSCASVKRRIK
;
A
#
# COMPACT_ATOMS: atom_id res chain seq x y z
N MET A 1 20.72 -1.70 13.87
CA MET A 1 19.45 -0.99 13.58
C MET A 1 18.66 -1.90 12.67
N GLY A 2 17.52 -2.41 13.14
CA GLY A 2 16.85 -3.57 12.53
C GLY A 2 16.21 -3.25 11.18
N GLU A 3 16.35 -4.16 10.22
CA GLU A 3 15.88 -4.03 8.83
C GLU A 3 14.34 -4.05 8.64
N ASN A 4 13.57 -4.04 9.74
CA ASN A 4 12.12 -4.15 9.77
C ASN A 4 11.45 -2.93 10.41
N GLU A 5 11.87 -1.73 10.02
CA GLU A 5 11.15 -0.53 10.43
C GLU A 5 9.75 -0.53 9.77
N PHE A 6 8.69 -0.61 10.59
CA PHE A 6 7.29 -0.61 10.13
C PHE A 6 6.85 0.80 9.66
N THR A 7 7.54 1.33 8.66
CA THR A 7 7.17 2.59 8.00
C THR A 7 6.25 2.33 6.81
N SER A 8 5.37 3.28 6.50
CA SER A 8 4.53 3.20 5.30
C SER A 8 5.37 3.03 4.03
N THR A 9 6.53 3.68 3.96
CA THR A 9 7.48 3.54 2.86
C THR A 9 8.06 2.13 2.78
N ALA A 10 8.45 1.52 3.90
CA ALA A 10 8.94 0.14 3.94
C ALA A 10 7.84 -0.86 3.54
N ILE A 11 6.59 -0.64 3.98
CA ILE A 11 5.44 -1.46 3.59
C ILE A 11 5.14 -1.32 2.09
N LEU A 12 5.16 -0.10 1.55
CA LEU A 12 4.98 0.14 0.12
C LEU A 12 6.13 -0.47 -0.69
N ASN A 13 7.37 -0.34 -0.24
CA ASN A 13 8.54 -0.94 -0.87
C ASN A 13 8.47 -2.47 -0.85
N PHE A 14 7.98 -3.08 0.24
CA PHE A 14 7.67 -4.50 0.29
C PHE A 14 6.58 -4.89 -0.72
N HIS A 15 5.59 -4.03 -0.93
CA HIS A 15 4.57 -4.25 -1.96
C HIS A 15 5.08 -3.99 -3.39
N HIS A 16 6.16 -3.23 -3.55
CA HIS A 16 6.81 -2.94 -4.82
C HIS A 16 7.96 -3.88 -5.17
N SER A 17 8.51 -4.61 -4.20
CA SER A 17 9.59 -5.55 -4.47
C SER A 17 9.05 -6.81 -5.15
N GLU A 18 9.74 -7.25 -6.20
CA GLU A 18 9.48 -8.52 -6.88
C GLU A 18 10.13 -9.66 -6.07
N ASN A 19 9.84 -9.72 -4.76
CA ASN A 19 10.40 -10.75 -3.89
C ASN A 19 9.55 -12.01 -3.98
N GLY A 20 10.02 -12.99 -4.74
CA GLY A 20 9.40 -14.31 -4.92
C GLY A 20 9.06 -14.64 -6.36
N ASN A 21 8.41 -15.77 -6.59
CA ASN A 21 7.95 -16.14 -7.92
C ASN A 21 6.97 -15.06 -8.43
N LYS A 22 6.96 -14.71 -9.73
CA LYS A 22 6.03 -13.69 -10.31
C LYS A 22 4.55 -13.95 -9.99
N GLY A 23 4.26 -15.17 -9.56
CA GLY A 23 2.99 -15.49 -8.96
C GLY A 23 2.71 -14.76 -7.64
N GLN A 24 3.63 -14.79 -6.70
CA GLN A 24 3.39 -14.39 -5.32
C GLN A 24 3.72 -12.91 -5.05
N SER A 25 4.15 -12.17 -6.07
CA SER A 25 4.45 -10.73 -5.94
C SER A 25 3.19 -9.96 -5.55
N VAL A 26 3.36 -8.92 -4.73
CA VAL A 26 2.23 -8.10 -4.30
C VAL A 26 1.76 -7.17 -5.43
N LEU A 27 2.70 -6.56 -6.16
CA LEU A 27 2.47 -6.02 -7.49
C LEU A 27 2.35 -7.16 -8.50
N MET A 28 1.12 -7.47 -8.90
CA MET A 28 0.84 -8.54 -9.86
C MET A 28 0.55 -7.95 -11.24
N LYS A 29 1.19 -8.50 -12.27
CA LYS A 29 0.81 -8.27 -13.68
C LYS A 29 0.79 -9.62 -14.41
N ARG A 30 -0.34 -10.31 -14.34
CA ARG A 30 -0.56 -11.62 -14.99
C ARG A 30 -1.60 -11.51 -16.11
N SER A 31 -1.76 -12.59 -16.86
CA SER A 31 -2.74 -12.72 -17.95
C SER A 31 -4.17 -12.41 -17.50
N TYR A 32 -4.56 -12.81 -16.29
CA TYR A 32 -5.94 -12.68 -15.79
C TYR A 32 -6.12 -11.77 -14.58
N VAL A 33 -5.02 -11.34 -13.95
CA VAL A 33 -5.08 -10.52 -12.73
C VAL A 33 -3.99 -9.47 -12.79
N GLU A 34 -4.34 -8.23 -12.46
CA GLU A 34 -3.35 -7.18 -12.23
C GLU A 34 -3.69 -6.34 -11.01
N THR A 35 -2.66 -5.85 -10.31
CA THR A 35 -2.81 -4.83 -9.28
C THR A 35 -3.14 -3.51 -9.96
N VAL A 36 -4.25 -2.90 -9.56
CA VAL A 36 -4.73 -1.64 -10.15
C VAL A 36 -4.54 -0.46 -9.20
N SER A 37 -4.54 -0.71 -7.90
CA SER A 37 -4.29 0.32 -6.91
C SER A 37 -3.73 -0.24 -5.61
N ILE A 38 -3.00 0.62 -4.91
CA ILE A 38 -2.48 0.38 -3.56
C ILE A 38 -3.00 1.50 -2.67
N THR A 39 -3.50 1.16 -1.48
CA THR A 39 -3.96 2.15 -0.49
C THR A 39 -3.27 1.87 0.83
N SER A 40 -2.45 2.81 1.29
CA SER A 40 -1.84 2.77 2.62
C SER A 40 -2.59 3.71 3.54
N VAL A 41 -2.94 3.24 4.73
CA VAL A 41 -3.55 4.04 5.79
C VAL A 41 -2.62 4.01 7.00
N LYS A 42 -2.15 5.18 7.41
CA LYS A 42 -1.36 5.39 8.62
C LYS A 42 -2.19 6.21 9.58
N LYS A 43 -2.45 5.67 10.77
CA LYS A 43 -3.05 6.40 11.87
C LYS A 43 -2.03 6.63 12.98
N GLN A 44 -1.83 7.88 13.36
CA GLN A 44 -0.91 8.30 14.42
C GLN A 44 -1.60 9.35 15.29
N SER A 45 -1.84 8.97 16.56
CA SER A 45 -2.61 9.78 17.51
C SER A 45 -3.99 10.15 16.92
N ASP A 46 -4.22 11.42 16.66
CA ASP A 46 -5.48 11.92 16.10
C ASP A 46 -5.42 12.11 14.59
N LEU A 47 -4.30 11.79 13.94
CA LEU A 47 -4.13 11.96 12.50
C LEU A 47 -4.29 10.62 11.77
N ILE A 48 -5.19 10.60 10.80
CA ILE A 48 -5.24 9.56 9.75
C ILE A 48 -4.67 10.16 8.47
N GLU A 49 -3.66 9.51 7.92
CA GLU A 49 -3.10 9.76 6.61
C GLU A 49 -3.39 8.56 5.71
N MET A 50 -3.96 8.80 4.53
CA MET A 50 -4.20 7.79 3.51
C MET A 50 -3.42 8.18 2.26
N LEU A 51 -2.55 7.27 1.81
CA LEU A 51 -1.91 7.34 0.51
C LEU A 51 -2.64 6.40 -0.44
N TYR A 52 -3.21 6.95 -1.50
CA TYR A 52 -3.77 6.19 -2.61
C TYR A 52 -2.82 6.27 -3.79
N GLU A 53 -2.47 5.12 -4.36
CA GLU A 53 -1.68 4.97 -5.58
C GLU A 53 -2.49 4.21 -6.61
N ASP A 54 -2.81 4.88 -7.72
CA ASP A 54 -3.33 4.26 -8.94
C ASP A 54 -2.14 3.74 -9.76
N VAL A 55 -2.00 2.42 -9.80
CA VAL A 55 -0.89 1.73 -10.48
C VAL A 55 -1.11 1.72 -12.00
N VAL A 56 -2.35 1.85 -12.47
CA VAL A 56 -2.67 1.85 -13.91
C VAL A 56 -2.36 3.21 -14.52
N CYS A 57 -2.76 4.28 -13.84
CA CYS A 57 -2.60 5.66 -14.32
C CYS A 57 -1.34 6.34 -13.78
N ASN A 58 -0.57 5.66 -12.92
CA ASN A 58 0.60 6.21 -12.21
C ASN A 58 0.30 7.51 -11.46
N GLN A 59 -0.87 7.57 -10.80
CA GLN A 59 -1.32 8.73 -10.03
C GLN A 59 -1.24 8.45 -8.54
N LYS A 60 -0.88 9.48 -7.76
CA LYS A 60 -0.80 9.38 -6.29
C LYS A 60 -1.61 10.50 -5.65
N SER A 61 -2.33 10.16 -4.59
CA SER A 61 -3.15 11.11 -3.83
C SER A 61 -2.95 10.88 -2.33
N ILE A 62 -2.87 11.97 -1.58
CA ILE A 62 -2.71 11.95 -0.13
C ILE A 62 -3.93 12.61 0.48
N TYR A 63 -4.57 11.91 1.42
CA TYR A 63 -5.70 12.40 2.19
C TYR A 63 -5.34 12.41 3.67
N LYS A 64 -5.68 13.49 4.37
CA LYS A 64 -5.44 13.64 5.81
C LYS A 64 -6.75 13.99 6.49
N SER A 65 -7.03 13.32 7.61
CA SER A 65 -8.21 13.57 8.43
C SER A 65 -7.85 13.48 9.90
N ILE A 66 -8.58 14.22 10.74
CA ILE A 66 -8.46 14.14 12.20
C ILE A 66 -9.49 13.11 12.69
N ALA A 67 -9.03 12.07 13.36
CA ALA A 67 -9.88 11.05 13.96
C ALA A 67 -9.35 10.66 15.35
N PRO A 68 -10.04 11.03 16.43
CA PRO A 68 -9.55 10.81 17.78
C PRO A 68 -9.37 9.32 18.11
N ASN A 69 -8.43 9.02 19.02
CA ASN A 69 -8.34 7.79 19.82
C ASN A 69 -8.19 6.43 19.08
N LEU A 70 -7.35 6.30 18.05
CA LEU A 70 -6.78 4.97 17.71
C LEU A 70 -5.34 5.10 17.20
N LEU A 71 -4.52 4.07 17.43
CA LEU A 71 -3.19 3.91 16.84
C LEU A 71 -3.20 2.70 15.89
N GLY A 72 -2.60 2.81 14.70
CA GLY A 72 -2.44 1.67 13.80
C GLY A 72 -2.05 2.04 12.37
N SER A 73 -1.43 1.12 11.64
CA SER A 73 -1.15 1.26 10.21
C SER A 73 -1.56 0.00 9.45
N CYS A 74 -2.07 0.17 8.23
CA CYS A 74 -2.39 -0.93 7.33
C CYS A 74 -2.16 -0.53 5.87
N ALA A 75 -2.00 -1.52 5.00
CA ALA A 75 -2.00 -1.32 3.55
C ALA A 75 -2.93 -2.35 2.92
N SER A 76 -3.68 -1.92 1.91
CA SER A 76 -4.61 -2.72 1.13
C SER A 76 -4.22 -2.66 -0.34
N VAL A 77 -4.30 -3.81 -1.01
CA VAL A 77 -3.94 -3.95 -2.43
C VAL A 77 -5.17 -4.41 -3.18
N LYS A 78 -5.60 -3.63 -4.18
CA LYS A 78 -6.76 -3.96 -5.02
C LYS A 78 -6.30 -4.57 -6.34
N ARG A 79 -6.90 -5.70 -6.68
CA ARG A 79 -6.62 -6.44 -7.91
C ARG A 79 -7.86 -6.48 -8.80
N ARG A 80 -7.66 -6.38 -10.10
CA ARG A 80 -8.69 -6.54 -11.13
C ARG A 80 -8.50 -7.89 -11.81
N ILE A 81 -9.58 -8.66 -11.92
CA ILE A 81 -9.66 -9.84 -12.80
C ILE A 81 -9.99 -9.32 -14.21
N LYS A 82 -9.22 -9.75 -15.21
CA LYS A 82 -9.42 -9.40 -16.63
C LYS A 82 -10.45 -10.29 -17.29
#